data_AF-A0A7T1MBQ5-F1
#
_entry.id   AF-A0A7T1MBQ5-F1
#
_cell.length_a   1.000
_cell.length_b   1.000
_cell.length_c   1.000
_cell.angle_alpha   90.00
_cell.angle_beta   90.00
_cell.angle_gamma   90.00
#
_symmetry.space_group_name_H-M   'P 1'
#
loop_
_entity.id
_entity.type
_entity.pdbx_description
1 polymer ?
#
loop_
_entity_poly.entity_id
_entity_poly.type
_entity_poly.pdbx_seq_one_letter_code
_entity_poly.pdbx_strand_id
1 'polypeptide(L)' 'MPVHSLELPEALSLLDLERLPEDFGDLSRQVAWHQPAVQAWSESQSLAYRVVWEAVEEKIEHPAESLSG' A
#
# COMPACT_ATOMS: atom_id res chain seq x y z
N MET A 1 12.94 20.93 1.75
CA MET A 1 13.19 19.47 1.68
C MET A 1 12.24 18.93 0.63
N PRO A 2 12.71 18.38 -0.50
CA PRO A 2 11.81 17.69 -1.41
C PRO A 2 11.20 16.53 -0.64
N VAL A 3 9.87 16.49 -0.58
CA VAL A 3 9.13 15.30 -0.15
C VAL A 3 9.60 14.20 -1.10
N HIS A 4 10.43 13.29 -0.61
CA HIS A 4 10.79 12.10 -1.38
C HIS A 4 9.48 11.38 -1.69
N SER A 5 9.11 11.33 -2.97
CA SER A 5 8.03 10.47 -3.42
C SER A 5 8.40 9.04 -3.04
N LEU A 6 7.66 8.47 -2.10
CA LEU A 6 7.82 7.09 -1.67
C LEU A 6 7.38 6.18 -2.82
N GLU A 7 8.25 5.30 -3.30
CA GLU A 7 7.92 4.38 -4.38
C GLU A 7 7.11 3.18 -3.87
N LEU A 8 6.29 2.58 -4.74
CA LEU A 8 5.43 1.46 -4.37
C LEU A 8 6.19 0.26 -3.73
N PRO A 9 7.34 -0.21 -4.25
CA PRO A 9 8.08 -1.31 -3.61
C PRO A 9 8.55 -0.99 -2.19
N GLU A 10 8.91 0.27 -1.94
CA GLU A 10 9.32 0.75 -0.63
C GLU A 10 8.12 0.85 0.32
N ALA A 11 6.98 1.33 -0.20
CA ALA A 11 5.72 1.39 0.55
C ALA A 11 5.23 -0.01 0.98
N LEU A 12 5.29 -1.00 0.09
CA LEU A 12 4.97 -2.40 0.41
C LEU A 12 5.89 -2.93 1.52
N SER A 13 7.20 -2.66 1.43
CA SER A 13 8.18 -3.07 2.44
C SER A 13 7.91 -2.44 3.82
N LEU A 14 7.50 -1.17 3.86
CA LEU A 14 7.19 -0.46 5.11
C LEU A 14 5.92 -0.97 5.81
N LEU A 15 4.99 -1.56 5.05
CA LEU A 15 3.77 -2.16 5.56
C LEU A 15 3.88 -3.67 5.77
N ASP A 16 5.05 -4.26 5.53
CA ASP A 16 5.31 -5.70 5.59
C ASP A 16 4.40 -6.49 4.63
N LEU A 17 4.19 -5.95 3.43
CA LEU A 17 3.38 -6.55 2.37
C LEU A 17 4.29 -7.16 1.30
N GLU A 18 4.09 -8.44 0.99
CA GLU A 18 4.90 -9.14 -0.03
C GLU A 18 4.53 -8.72 -1.46
N ARG A 19 3.29 -8.28 -1.67
CA ARG A 19 2.74 -7.90 -2.97
C ARG A 19 1.61 -6.90 -2.81
N LEU A 20 1.25 -6.25 -3.92
CA LEU A 20 0.09 -5.38 -3.97
C LEU A 20 -1.19 -6.17 -3.64
N PRO A 21 -2.00 -5.74 -2.66
CA PRO A 21 -3.24 -6.41 -2.31
C PRO A 21 -4.23 -6.50 -3.48
N GLU A 22 -5.17 -7.44 -3.38
CA GLU A 22 -6.21 -7.60 -4.42
C GLU A 22 -7.24 -6.49 -4.38
N ASP A 23 -7.64 -6.08 -3.18
CA ASP A 23 -8.62 -5.04 -2.93
C ASP A 23 -8.34 -4.32 -1.61
N PHE A 24 -9.14 -3.30 -1.30
CA PHE A 24 -9.01 -2.53 -0.05
C PHE A 24 -9.25 -3.38 1.20
N GLY A 25 -10.10 -4.40 1.14
CA GLY A 25 -10.35 -5.30 2.26
C GLY A 25 -9.15 -6.20 2.55
N ASP A 26 -8.48 -6.70 1.53
CA ASP A 26 -7.24 -7.44 1.61
C ASP A 26 -6.10 -6.56 2.16
N LEU A 27 -5.98 -5.32 1.67
CA LEU A 27 -5.05 -4.33 2.20
C LEU A 27 -5.26 -4.10 3.71
N SER A 28 -6.49 -3.79 4.13
CA SER A 28 -6.79 -3.57 5.55
C SER A 28 -6.51 -4.81 6.41
N ARG A 29 -6.80 -6.01 5.90
CA ARG A 29 -6.58 -7.26 6.64
C ARG A 29 -5.09 -7.54 6.83
N GLN A 30 -4.30 -7.43 5.77
CA GLN A 30 -2.86 -7.67 5.83
C GLN A 30 -2.20 -6.63 6.74
N VAL A 31 -2.48 -5.34 6.56
CA VAL A 31 -1.91 -4.30 7.42
C VAL A 31 -2.29 -4.50 8.88
N ALA A 32 -3.54 -4.87 9.19
CA ALA A 32 -3.96 -5.15 10.57
C ALA A 32 -3.30 -6.40 11.17
N TRP A 33 -2.89 -7.36 10.35
CA TRP A 33 -2.15 -8.55 10.79
C TRP A 33 -0.70 -8.20 11.18
N HIS A 34 -0.04 -7.34 10.38
CA HIS A 34 1.35 -6.97 10.58
C HIS A 34 1.54 -5.80 11.56
N GLN A 35 0.55 -4.92 11.71
CA GLN A 35 0.63 -3.72 12.54
C GLN A 35 -0.25 -3.85 13.79
N PRO A 36 0.32 -3.88 15.01
CA PRO A 36 -0.46 -3.93 16.24
C PRO A 36 -1.32 -2.66 16.40
N ALA A 37 -2.62 -2.83 16.65
CA ALA A 37 -3.56 -1.71 16.85
C ALA A 37 -3.23 -0.79 18.04
N VAL A 38 -2.32 -1.22 18.93
CA VAL A 38 -1.84 -0.45 20.09
C VAL A 38 -0.71 0.52 19.77
N GLN A 39 -0.14 0.46 18.56
CA GLN A 39 0.98 1.31 18.15
C GLN A 39 0.51 2.37 17.15
N ALA A 40 0.78 3.63 17.46
CA ALA A 40 0.55 4.72 16.52
C ALA A 40 1.47 4.58 15.31
N TRP A 41 0.93 4.81 14.12
CA TRP A 41 1.69 4.75 12.89
C TRP A 41 2.68 5.90 12.79
N SER A 42 3.85 5.61 12.23
CA SER A 42 4.79 6.64 11.84
C SER A 42 4.28 7.42 10.62
N GLU A 43 4.89 8.58 10.36
CA GLU A 43 4.61 9.36 9.15
C GLU A 43 4.91 8.56 7.88
N SER A 44 6.01 7.80 7.87
CA SER A 44 6.39 6.93 6.76
C SER A 44 5.39 5.78 6.53
N GLN A 45 4.86 5.17 7.60
CA GLN A 45 3.82 4.14 7.47
C GLN A 45 2.50 4.71 6.95
N SER A 46 2.15 5.91 7.41
CA SER A 46 0.96 6.63 6.93
C SER A 46 1.08 7.00 5.45
N LEU A 47 2.27 7.40 5.00
CA LEU A 47 2.55 7.67 3.59
C LEU A 47 2.54 6.38 2.76
N ALA A 48 3.17 5.31 3.25
CA ALA A 48 3.17 4.00 2.61
C ALA A 48 1.76 3.47 2.39
N TYR A 49 0.88 3.61 3.39
CA TYR A 49 -0.52 3.19 3.27
C TYR A 49 -1.26 3.94 2.16
N ARG A 50 -1.03 5.26 1.99
CA ARG A 50 -1.64 6.04 0.90
C ARG A 50 -1.13 5.59 -0.46
N VAL A 51 0.17 5.38 -0.62
CA VAL A 51 0.76 4.92 -1.89
C VAL A 51 0.21 3.55 -2.27
N VAL A 52 0.13 2.61 -1.32
CA VAL A 52 -0.44 1.28 -1.59
C VAL A 52 -1.95 1.37 -1.86
N TRP A 53 -2.67 2.24 -1.17
CA TRP A 53 -4.09 2.49 -1.44
C TRP A 53 -4.31 2.98 -2.88
N GLU A 54 -3.58 4.00 -3.32
CA GLU A 54 -3.66 4.55 -4.69
C GLU A 54 -3.34 3.47 -5.73
N ALA A 55 -2.31 2.64 -5.49
CA ALA A 55 -1.98 1.54 -6.39
C ALA A 55 -3.06 0.44 -6.45
N VAL A 56 -3.73 0.15 -5.32
CA VAL A 56 -4.88 -0.77 -5.28
C VAL A 56 -6.07 -0.15 -6.01
N GLU A 57 -6.33 1.14 -5.82
CA GLU A 57 -7.38 1.88 -6.51
C GLU A 57 -7.19 1.84 -8.03
N GLU A 58 -6.00 2.19 -8.52
CA GLU A 58 -5.66 2.15 -9.95
C GLU A 58 -5.88 0.75 -10.55
N LYS A 59 -5.45 -0.30 -9.85
CA LYS A 59 -5.66 -1.70 -10.28
C LYS A 59 -7.15 -2.07 -10.38
N ILE A 60 -7.98 -1.58 -9.46
CA ILE A 60 -9.43 -1.84 -9.44
C ILE A 60 -10.13 -1.04 -10.56
N GLU A 61 -9.74 0.21 -10.77
CA GLU A 61 -10.33 1.10 -11.77
C GLU A 61 -9.89 0.74 -13.20
N HIS A 62 -8.66 0.24 -13.38
CA HIS A 62 -8.05 -0.08 -14.67
C HIS A 62 -7.61 -1.56 -14.82
N PRO A 63 -8.51 -2.54 -14.63
CA PRO A 63 -8.14 -3.96 -14.70
C PRO A 63 -7.70 -4.40 -16.11
N ALA A 64 -8.11 -3.67 -17.15
CA ALA A 64 -7.83 -4.00 -18.55
C ALA A 64 -6.43 -3.56 -19.03
N GLU A 65 -5.80 -2.57 -18.40
CA GLU A 65 -4.43 -2.14 -18.74
C GLU A 65 -3.37 -3.10 -18.18
N SER A 66 -3.71 -3.85 -17.12
CA SER A 66 -2.84 -4.88 -16.53
C SER A 66 -2.69 -6.16 -17.37
N LEU A 67 -3.49 -6.37 -18.43
CA LEU A 67 -3.50 -7.58 -19.28
C LEU A 67 -2.85 -7.39 -20.66
N SER A 68 -2.30 -6.20 -20.95
CA SER A 68 -1.72 -5.87 -22.28
C SER A 68 -0.18 -5.87 -22.33
N GLY A 69 0.51 -6.50 -21.36
CA GLY A 69 1.97 -6.57 -21.27
C GLY A 69 2.54 -7.96 -21.53
#